data_AF-A0A024UTX1-F1
#
_entry.id   AF-A0A024UTX1-F1
#
_cell.length_a   1.000
_cell.length_b   1.000
_cell.length_c   1.000
_cell.angle_alpha   90.00
_cell.angle_beta   90.00
_cell.angle_gamma   90.00
#
_symmetry.space_group_name_H-M   'P 1'
#
loop_
_entity.id
_entity.type
_entity.pdbx_description
1 polymer ?
#
loop_
_entity_poly.entity_id
_entity_poly.type
_entity_poly.pdbx_seq_one_letter_code
_entity_poly.pdbx_strand_id
1 'polypeptide(L)'
;MEATWYSVGGVGGFHLAHQLLASTCAVITVIVHVWLLAVLPYTFELRATIFPLCLYAYHITLAALLILATVGGMKAPIRWFGLMASFRGSGIMVMYFGLTALHYMPDMTVGVVAGYSCLGVGLMFAVVGQLHRERSSQYYTPLVYM
;
A
#
# COMPACT_ATOMS: atom_id res chain seq x y z
N MET A 1 -0.32 17.96 -27.06
CA MET A 1 -0.19 16.55 -26.66
C MET A 1 -0.25 16.52 -25.14
N GLU A 2 -1.38 16.07 -24.59
CA GLU A 2 -1.59 16.03 -23.14
C GLU A 2 -0.78 14.87 -22.56
N ALA A 3 0.18 15.19 -21.68
CA ALA A 3 1.00 14.20 -21.01
C ALA A 3 0.10 13.30 -20.16
N THR A 4 -0.12 12.07 -20.63
CA THR A 4 -0.74 11.02 -19.82
C THR A 4 0.38 10.30 -19.08
N TRP A 5 0.09 9.77 -17.89
CA TRP A 5 0.94 8.89 -17.06
C TRP A 5 1.82 7.89 -17.83
N TYR A 6 1.39 7.51 -19.03
CA TYR A 6 2.01 6.56 -19.95
C TYR A 6 3.38 6.96 -20.50
N SER A 7 3.78 8.24 -20.47
CA SER A 7 5.08 8.68 -21.04
C SER A 7 6.22 8.91 -20.04
N VAL A 8 5.95 8.87 -18.72
CA VAL A 8 6.95 9.19 -17.67
C VAL A 8 6.88 8.33 -16.42
N GLY A 9 5.90 7.42 -16.31
CA GLY A 9 5.87 6.41 -15.26
C GLY A 9 7.23 5.71 -15.19
N GLY A 10 7.89 5.78 -14.04
CA GLY A 10 9.19 5.17 -13.78
C GLY A 10 10.42 5.77 -14.49
N VAL A 11 10.48 7.08 -14.77
CA VAL A 11 11.73 7.67 -15.32
C VAL A 11 12.22 8.90 -14.52
N GLY A 12 11.70 9.10 -13.31
CA GLY A 12 12.20 10.11 -12.36
C GLY A 12 11.13 11.01 -11.75
N GLY A 13 11.58 11.89 -10.84
CA GLY A 13 10.74 12.92 -10.20
C GLY A 13 9.61 12.35 -9.33
N PHE A 14 8.42 12.90 -9.51
CA PHE A 14 7.26 12.68 -8.63
C PHE A 14 6.69 11.25 -8.69
N HIS A 15 6.73 10.61 -9.86
CA HIS A 15 6.23 9.24 -10.04
C HIS A 15 7.13 8.19 -9.40
N LEU A 16 8.45 8.41 -9.44
CA LEU A 16 9.41 7.57 -8.72
C LEU A 16 9.19 7.66 -7.22
N ALA A 17 9.04 8.89 -6.70
CA ALA A 17 8.76 9.11 -5.28
C ALA A 17 7.46 8.41 -4.83
N HIS A 18 6.41 8.44 -5.67
CA HIS A 18 5.18 7.70 -5.41
C HIS A 18 5.39 6.20 -5.27
N GLN A 19 6.05 5.58 -6.25
CA GLN A 19 6.28 4.13 -6.23
C GLN A 19 7.16 3.71 -5.05
N LEU A 20 8.19 4.50 -4.73
CA LEU A 20 9.08 4.24 -3.59
C LEU A 20 8.35 4.36 -2.25
N LEU A 21 7.57 5.43 -2.06
CA LEU A 21 6.81 5.63 -0.83
C LEU A 21 5.67 4.59 -0.69
N ALA A 22 4.97 4.28 -1.77
CA ALA A 22 3.92 3.25 -1.79
C ALA A 22 4.48 1.86 -1.45
N SER A 23 5.60 1.47 -2.08
CA SER A 23 6.27 0.20 -1.81
C SER A 23 6.84 0.14 -0.39
N THR A 24 7.41 1.24 0.13
CA THR A 24 7.87 1.33 1.52
C THR A 24 6.73 1.12 2.50
N CYS A 25 5.59 1.79 2.29
CA CYS A 25 4.39 1.60 3.12
C CYS A 25 3.88 0.15 3.05
N ALA A 26 3.93 -0.47 1.86
CA ALA A 26 3.56 -1.87 1.68
C ALA A 26 4.50 -2.81 2.47
N VAL A 27 5.83 -2.60 2.39
CA VAL A 27 6.81 -3.39 3.15
C VAL A 27 6.58 -3.26 4.65
N ILE A 28 6.37 -2.04 5.15
CA ILE A 28 6.03 -1.79 6.56
C ILE A 28 4.76 -2.56 6.95
N THR A 29 3.74 -2.56 6.08
CA THR A 29 2.48 -3.29 6.30
C THR A 29 2.70 -4.79 6.41
N VAL A 30 3.54 -5.36 5.53
CA VAL A 30 3.90 -6.79 5.60
C VAL A 30 4.59 -7.09 6.93
N ILE A 31 5.57 -6.29 7.34
CA ILE A 31 6.30 -6.49 8.60
C ILE A 31 5.35 -6.46 9.80
N VAL A 32 4.48 -5.44 9.88
CA VAL A 32 3.47 -5.30 10.94
C VAL A 32 2.57 -6.52 11.02
N HIS A 33 2.01 -6.96 9.89
CA HIS A 33 1.04 -8.06 9.90
C HIS A 33 1.69 -9.43 10.09
N VAL A 34 2.94 -9.62 9.64
CA VAL A 34 3.72 -10.83 9.96
C VAL A 34 4.04 -10.88 11.45
N TRP A 35 4.40 -9.75 12.06
CA TRP A 35 4.59 -9.67 13.51
C TRP A 35 3.29 -10.03 14.25
N LEU A 36 2.16 -9.44 13.85
CA LEU A 36 0.85 -9.74 14.44
C LEU A 36 0.45 -11.21 14.31
N LEU A 37 0.80 -11.87 13.18
CA LEU A 37 0.62 -13.32 13.02
C LEU A 37 1.50 -14.14 13.97
N ALA A 38 2.73 -13.70 14.20
CA ALA A 38 3.69 -14.40 15.06
C ALA A 38 3.29 -14.34 16.55
N VAL A 39 2.66 -13.24 16.98
CA VAL A 39 2.21 -13.04 18.37
C VAL A 39 0.73 -13.35 18.58
N LEU A 40 0.01 -13.79 17.55
CA LEU A 40 -1.41 -14.14 17.66
C LEU A 40 -1.58 -15.34 18.59
N PRO A 41 -2.38 -15.24 19.68
CA PRO A 41 -2.67 -16.39 20.51
C PRO A 41 -3.62 -17.35 19.78
N TYR A 42 -3.11 -18.52 19.40
CA TYR A 42 -3.92 -19.57 18.77
C TYR A 42 -4.76 -20.27 19.83
N THR A 43 -6.05 -19.93 19.87
CA THR A 43 -7.04 -20.55 20.78
C THR A 43 -8.12 -21.29 19.98
N PHE A 44 -8.89 -22.16 20.63
CA PHE A 44 -10.03 -22.86 20.00
C PHE A 44 -11.23 -21.95 19.72
N GLU A 45 -11.21 -20.70 20.18
CA GLU A 45 -12.26 -19.73 19.86
C GLU A 45 -12.08 -19.20 18.43
N LEU A 46 -12.94 -19.67 17.52
CA LEU A 46 -12.91 -19.27 16.10
C LEU A 46 -12.85 -17.74 15.91
N ARG A 47 -13.58 -16.97 16.73
CA ARG A 47 -13.61 -15.50 16.61
C ARG A 47 -12.29 -14.85 17.01
N ALA A 48 -11.63 -15.37 18.03
CA ALA A 48 -10.37 -14.84 18.53
C ALA A 48 -9.18 -15.23 17.65
N THR A 49 -9.28 -16.35 16.91
CA THR A 49 -8.17 -16.89 16.12
C THR A 49 -8.35 -16.70 14.61
N ILE A 50 -9.47 -17.13 14.03
CA ILE A 50 -9.63 -17.20 12.57
C ILE A 50 -9.84 -15.82 11.94
N PHE A 51 -10.66 -14.96 12.56
CA PHE A 51 -10.91 -13.63 12.00
C PHE A 51 -9.64 -12.78 11.91
N PRO A 52 -8.85 -12.63 12.98
CA PRO A 52 -7.57 -11.91 12.90
C PRO A 52 -6.61 -12.54 11.90
N LEU A 53 -6.51 -13.88 11.87
CA LEU A 53 -5.65 -14.61 10.93
C LEU A 53 -5.99 -14.25 9.47
N CYS A 54 -7.26 -14.37 9.09
CA CYS A 54 -7.73 -14.04 7.74
C CYS A 54 -7.50 -12.57 7.40
N LEU A 55 -7.73 -11.67 8.37
CA LEU A 55 -7.54 -10.24 8.16
C LEU A 55 -6.05 -9.90 7.97
N TYR A 56 -5.15 -10.48 8.76
CA TYR A 56 -3.71 -10.22 8.62
C TYR A 56 -3.20 -10.78 7.29
N ALA A 57 -3.63 -11.99 6.91
CA ALA A 57 -3.32 -12.58 5.61
C ALA A 57 -3.84 -11.71 4.44
N TYR A 58 -5.03 -11.14 4.58
CA TYR A 58 -5.60 -10.20 3.60
C TYR A 58 -4.73 -8.95 3.43
N HIS A 59 -4.28 -8.34 4.54
CA HIS A 59 -3.41 -7.16 4.49
C HIS A 59 -2.04 -7.46 3.88
N ILE A 60 -1.44 -8.59 4.24
CA ILE A 60 -0.19 -9.06 3.63
C ILE A 60 -0.37 -9.24 2.12
N THR A 61 -1.47 -9.85 1.70
CA THR A 61 -1.77 -10.06 0.28
C THR A 61 -1.93 -8.74 -0.46
N LEU A 62 -2.69 -7.79 0.10
CA LEU A 62 -2.84 -6.46 -0.48
C LEU A 62 -1.50 -5.73 -0.60
N ALA A 63 -0.68 -5.77 0.44
CA ALA A 63 0.65 -5.14 0.43
C ALA A 63 1.58 -5.80 -0.60
N ALA A 64 1.57 -7.13 -0.70
CA ALA A 64 2.32 -7.86 -1.73
C ALA A 64 1.88 -7.49 -3.15
N LEU A 65 0.56 -7.38 -3.39
CA LEU A 65 0.02 -6.94 -4.67
C LEU A 65 0.46 -5.52 -5.03
N LEU A 66 0.52 -4.61 -4.05
CA LEU A 66 1.03 -3.26 -4.26
C LEU A 66 2.52 -3.27 -4.61
N ILE A 67 3.35 -4.08 -3.92
CA ILE A 67 4.77 -4.26 -4.25
C ILE A 67 4.95 -4.81 -5.66
N LEU A 68 4.19 -5.85 -6.03
CA LEU A 68 4.26 -6.44 -7.37
C LEU A 68 3.86 -5.43 -8.46
N ALA A 69 2.88 -4.57 -8.17
CA ALA A 69 2.48 -3.49 -9.08
C ALA A 69 3.58 -2.42 -9.19
N THR A 70 4.07 -1.88 -8.08
CA THR A 70 4.98 -0.72 -8.09
C THR A 70 6.42 -1.11 -8.39
N VAL A 71 6.93 -2.18 -7.77
CA VAL A 71 8.31 -2.65 -7.92
C VAL A 71 8.45 -3.53 -9.15
N GLY A 72 7.57 -4.54 -9.26
CA GLY A 72 7.60 -5.51 -10.35
C GLY A 72 6.96 -5.03 -11.67
N GLY A 73 6.25 -3.90 -11.67
CA GLY A 73 5.53 -3.41 -12.85
C GLY A 73 4.42 -4.35 -13.33
N MET A 74 3.94 -5.26 -12.46
CA MET A 74 2.94 -6.24 -12.85
C MET A 74 1.58 -5.59 -13.11
N LYS A 75 0.98 -5.93 -14.26
CA LYS A 75 -0.33 -5.39 -14.66
C LYS A 75 -1.49 -6.09 -13.95
N ALA A 76 -1.31 -7.35 -13.54
CA ALA A 76 -2.39 -8.14 -12.96
C ALA A 76 -2.93 -7.57 -11.63
N PRO A 77 -2.10 -7.17 -10.64
CA PRO A 77 -2.59 -6.53 -9.42
C PRO A 77 -3.41 -5.27 -9.68
N ILE A 78 -3.00 -4.45 -10.65
CA ILE A 78 -3.69 -3.20 -11.02
C ILE A 78 -5.06 -3.50 -11.66
N ARG A 79 -5.15 -4.57 -12.47
CA ARG A 79 -6.41 -5.03 -13.08
C ARG A 79 -7.38 -5.59 -12.04
N TRP A 80 -6.88 -6.33 -11.06
CA TRP A 80 -7.69 -6.90 -9.98
C TRP A 80 -8.15 -5.83 -8.99
N PHE A 81 -7.28 -4.84 -8.71
CA PHE A 81 -7.52 -3.75 -7.78
C PHE A 81 -7.24 -2.41 -8.43
N GLY A 82 -8.26 -1.87 -9.12
CA GLY A 82 -8.18 -0.59 -9.81
C GLY A 82 -7.83 0.60 -8.91
N LEU A 83 -7.93 0.48 -7.59
CA LEU A 83 -7.43 1.49 -6.65
C LEU A 83 -5.92 1.70 -6.78
N MET A 84 -5.14 0.65 -7.07
CA MET A 84 -3.69 0.74 -7.25
C MET A 84 -3.30 1.53 -8.50
N ALA A 85 -4.23 1.84 -9.40
CA ALA A 85 -3.95 2.47 -10.70
C ALA A 85 -3.67 3.98 -10.64
N SER A 86 -3.81 4.65 -9.49
CA SER A 86 -3.78 6.12 -9.40
C SER A 86 -3.16 6.59 -8.09
N PHE A 87 -2.66 7.83 -8.01
CA PHE A 87 -2.24 8.41 -6.72
C PHE A 87 -3.39 8.39 -5.73
N ARG A 88 -4.60 8.78 -6.17
CA ARG A 88 -5.76 8.82 -5.28
C ARG A 88 -6.09 7.45 -4.68
N GLY A 89 -6.24 6.43 -5.53
CA GLY A 89 -6.64 5.12 -5.06
C GLY A 89 -5.55 4.42 -4.25
N SER A 90 -4.29 4.52 -4.67
CA SER A 90 -3.16 3.97 -3.91
C SER A 90 -2.95 4.73 -2.59
N GLY A 91 -3.21 6.04 -2.57
CA GLY A 91 -3.22 6.85 -1.35
C GLY A 91 -4.26 6.37 -0.34
N ILE A 92 -5.49 6.11 -0.77
CA ILE A 92 -6.54 5.52 0.08
C ILE A 92 -6.11 4.16 0.63
N MET A 93 -5.51 3.32 -0.22
CA MET A 93 -5.01 2.01 0.19
C MET A 93 -3.88 2.10 1.23
N VAL A 94 -2.94 3.03 1.04
CA VAL A 94 -1.84 3.27 1.99
C VAL A 94 -2.37 3.88 3.30
N MET A 95 -3.38 4.75 3.26
CA MET A 95 -4.06 5.20 4.48
C MET A 95 -4.73 4.04 5.22
N TYR A 96 -5.36 3.12 4.49
CA TYR A 96 -5.97 1.93 5.08
C TYR A 96 -4.93 1.07 5.83
N PHE A 97 -3.74 0.88 5.26
CA PHE A 97 -2.62 0.23 5.95
C PHE A 97 -2.17 0.96 7.22
N GLY A 98 -2.14 2.30 7.17
CA GLY A 98 -1.80 3.11 8.34
C GLY A 98 -2.82 2.97 9.47
N LEU A 99 -4.11 3.00 9.14
CA LEU A 99 -5.19 2.80 10.11
C LEU A 99 -5.12 1.42 10.77
N THR A 100 -4.80 0.37 10.02
CA THR A 100 -4.71 -0.97 10.59
C THR A 100 -3.50 -1.14 11.49
N ALA A 101 -2.35 -0.53 11.15
CA ALA A 101 -1.21 -0.47 12.06
C ALA A 101 -1.55 0.24 13.39
N LEU A 102 -2.25 1.38 13.34
CA LEU A 102 -2.70 2.09 14.55
C LEU A 102 -3.74 1.31 15.36
N HIS A 103 -4.61 0.56 14.68
CA HIS A 103 -5.63 -0.23 15.34
C HIS A 103 -5.03 -1.44 16.09
N TYR A 104 -4.08 -2.14 15.47
CA TYR A 104 -3.52 -3.39 16.01
C TYR A 104 -2.29 -3.19 16.90
N MET A 105 -1.58 -2.05 16.77
CA MET A 105 -0.36 -1.78 17.53
C MET A 105 -0.38 -0.37 18.17
N PRO A 106 -1.45 0.03 18.89
CA PRO A 106 -1.57 1.40 19.42
C PRO A 106 -0.52 1.74 20.47
N ASP A 107 -0.07 0.76 21.25
CA ASP A 107 0.87 0.97 22.36
C ASP A 107 2.34 0.79 21.96
N MET A 108 2.60 0.32 20.74
CA MET A 108 3.95 0.11 20.24
C MET A 108 4.40 1.30 19.41
N THR A 109 5.48 1.96 19.81
CA THR A 109 6.04 3.11 19.07
C THR A 109 6.26 2.81 17.59
N VAL A 110 6.69 1.59 17.26
CA VAL A 110 6.88 1.15 15.86
C VAL A 110 5.55 1.15 15.10
N GLY A 111 4.48 0.61 15.68
CA GLY A 111 3.15 0.58 15.08
C GLY A 111 2.57 1.98 14.90
N VAL A 112 2.77 2.84 15.89
CA VAL A 112 2.34 4.25 15.85
C VAL A 112 3.08 5.04 14.75
N VAL A 113 4.40 4.93 14.69
CA VAL A 113 5.22 5.61 13.68
C VAL A 113 4.88 5.10 12.28
N ALA A 114 4.79 3.78 12.10
CA ALA A 114 4.36 3.17 10.84
C ALA A 114 2.97 3.66 10.42
N GLY A 115 2.02 3.64 11.36
CA GLY A 115 0.65 4.05 11.15
C GLY A 115 0.51 5.49 10.68
N TYR A 116 1.10 6.44 11.41
CA TYR A 116 1.07 7.85 11.04
C TYR A 116 1.86 8.16 9.77
N SER A 117 2.96 7.46 9.51
CA SER A 117 3.74 7.62 8.27
C SER A 117 2.91 7.19 7.05
N CYS A 118 2.29 6.02 7.10
CA CYS A 118 1.40 5.53 6.05
C CYS A 118 0.19 6.47 5.87
N LEU A 119 -0.42 6.95 6.96
CA LEU A 119 -1.50 7.94 6.87
C LEU A 119 -1.05 9.23 6.17
N GLY A 120 0.11 9.78 6.55
CA GLY A 120 0.65 11.00 5.95
C GLY A 120 0.96 10.84 4.46
N VAL A 121 1.64 9.75 4.08
CA VAL A 121 1.92 9.42 2.67
C VAL A 121 0.62 9.22 1.89
N GLY A 122 -0.31 8.46 2.44
CA GLY A 122 -1.58 8.17 1.77
C GLY A 122 -2.45 9.42 1.59
N LEU A 123 -2.48 10.32 2.58
CA LEU A 123 -3.16 11.61 2.48
C LEU A 123 -2.50 12.49 1.42
N MET A 124 -1.16 12.57 1.42
CA MET A 124 -0.41 13.32 0.41
C MET A 124 -0.76 12.83 -1.00
N PHE A 125 -0.78 11.51 -1.23
CA PHE A 125 -1.16 10.94 -2.53
C PHE A 125 -2.62 11.24 -2.89
N ALA A 126 -3.54 11.13 -1.92
CA ALA A 126 -4.94 11.44 -2.14
C ALA A 126 -5.13 12.91 -2.57
N VAL A 127 -4.49 13.86 -1.86
CA VAL A 127 -4.56 15.29 -2.18
C VAL A 127 -3.94 15.57 -3.54
N VAL A 128 -2.74 15.04 -3.82
CA VAL A 128 -2.07 15.27 -5.10
C VAL A 128 -2.88 14.70 -6.27
N GLY A 129 -3.41 13.48 -6.13
CA GLY A 129 -4.25 12.85 -7.15
C GLY A 129 -5.53 13.64 -7.43
N GLN A 130 -6.10 14.31 -6.41
CA GLN A 130 -7.25 15.20 -6.58
C GLN A 130 -6.88 16.51 -7.28
N LEU A 131 -5.79 17.16 -6.86
CA LEU A 131 -5.33 18.43 -7.44
C LEU A 131 -4.97 18.29 -8.92
N HIS A 132 -4.33 17.17 -9.29
CA HIS A 132 -3.92 16.90 -10.67
C HIS A 132 -5.00 16.20 -11.50
N ARG A 133 -6.20 15.98 -10.94
CA ARG A 133 -7.34 15.30 -11.59
C ARG A 133 -6.94 14.02 -12.32
N GLU A 134 -6.11 13.22 -11.67
CA GLU A 134 -5.48 12.11 -12.35
C GLU A 134 -6.47 11.06 -12.83
N ARG A 135 -6.18 10.51 -14.02
CA ARG A 135 -6.85 9.32 -14.55
C ARG A 135 -6.09 8.07 -14.14
N SER A 136 -6.83 6.99 -13.91
CA SER A 136 -6.27 5.67 -13.61
C SER A 136 -5.36 5.17 -14.72
N SER A 137 -4.18 4.66 -14.36
CA SER A 137 -3.23 4.00 -15.25
C SER A 137 -3.48 2.50 -15.34
N GLN A 138 -3.26 1.93 -16.53
CA GLN A 138 -3.34 0.49 -16.76
C GLN A 138 -2.07 -0.27 -16.33
N TYR A 139 -0.96 0.44 -16.07
CA TYR A 139 0.32 -0.16 -15.68
C TYR A 139 1.24 0.81 -14.92
N TYR A 140 2.20 0.24 -14.19
CA TYR A 140 3.38 0.94 -13.67
C TYR A 140 4.61 0.54 -14.49
N THR A 141 5.54 1.47 -14.67
CA THR A 141 6.89 1.10 -15.09
C THR A 141 7.63 0.53 -13.89
N PRO A 142 8.27 -0.64 -14.02
CA PRO A 142 8.89 -1.33 -12.90
C PRO A 142 10.11 -0.57 -12.36
N LEU A 143 10.24 -0.53 -11.02
CA LEU A 143 11.43 0.00 -10.34
C LEU A 143 12.69 -0.83 -10.60
N VAL A 144 12.55 -2.14 -10.83
CA VAL A 144 13.68 -3.09 -10.96
C VAL A 144 14.49 -2.89 -12.24
N TYR A 145 13.97 -2.16 -13.22
CA TYR A 145 14.64 -1.91 -14.51
C TYR A 145 15.22 -0.50 -14.65
N MET A 146 15.27 0.29 -13.56
CA MET A 146 16.01 1.55 -13.46
C MET A 146 17.39 1.31 -12.85
#